data_AF-A0A246A9Q6-F1
#
_entry.id   AF-A0A246A9Q6-F1
#
_cell.length_a   1.000
_cell.length_b   1.000
_cell.length_c   1.000
_cell.angle_alpha   90.00
_cell.angle_beta   90.00
_cell.angle_gamma   90.00
#
_symmetry.space_group_name_H-M   'P 1'
#
loop_
_entity.id
_entity.type
_entity.pdbx_description
1 polymer ?
#
loop_
_entity_poly.entity_id
_entity_poly.type
_entity_poly.pdbx_seq_one_letter_code
_entity_poly.pdbx_strand_id
1 'polypeptide(L)'
;MNIPAYQKDKSYSNRKTIPLVKVMVGSTFLGQAKFYSRVILLIALFFQCYFFWTTDNIIAIANIAIVWLIVTEFIITDDMIRKYPLSLFIVIGFASTQFYFPLLFTSLEFKPVVYNLEKPQDVFFHASLVLIVLFIAHYIYRWLPLQRDRESSILKRLGFFETPQNLQLWIMGLIGFLANIYVLVFNQSLATEISGDASGKAIQALFPFAYAPYFIPFKGLFGGVGKVKKSTIYLLVGFTVMLFIVSIARNSRGVFMIGFASIGFAYFLGLLIGIFRIPKVNYKIVVLAIFGIWFVNGPLGNLGTAMLLVRAERSDISKKELIEKTWVAMKDDRAIALRRLEDRQLESDWDERYLDNAFASRFATIKYSDASLVQAEKVGENNPQMRSHTINYVWGALPDPVLRVIKPEIDKESLYAQSFGDYIYNLAGAGNSTFGGYRLGNMSGTGMAAFGYWYLVILGVVMIPVFMLFDKFIIKGTLKYRLHGQVEHNIIFSVCGLLALTSIFQYLPTESVAGPFTFLIRGYIQSLFLYFILFKFSGLFVKSSK
;
A
#
# COMPACT_ATOMS: atom_id res chain seq x y z
N MET A 1 -18.45 -28.51 -12.08
CA MET A 1 -18.56 -27.81 -10.78
C MET A 1 -19.47 -28.67 -9.89
N ASN A 2 -19.00 -29.81 -9.39
CA ASN A 2 -19.78 -30.72 -8.55
C ASN A 2 -19.26 -30.65 -7.11
N ILE A 3 -20.16 -30.31 -6.19
CA ILE A 3 -19.97 -30.37 -4.74
C ILE A 3 -20.86 -31.52 -4.28
N PRO A 4 -20.40 -32.49 -3.48
CA PRO A 4 -21.27 -33.54 -2.96
C PRO A 4 -22.28 -32.97 -1.96
N ALA A 5 -23.46 -33.60 -1.90
CA ALA A 5 -24.61 -33.19 -1.11
C ALA A 5 -24.33 -33.18 0.41
N TYR A 6 -24.91 -32.19 1.09
CA TYR A 6 -24.80 -31.94 2.53
C TYR A 6 -25.89 -32.74 3.26
N GLN A 7 -25.51 -33.74 4.07
CA GLN A 7 -26.43 -34.40 5.01
C GLN A 7 -26.63 -33.48 6.23
N LYS A 8 -27.90 -33.16 6.50
CA LYS A 8 -28.33 -32.18 7.50
C LYS A 8 -28.60 -32.91 8.81
N ASP A 9 -27.66 -32.86 9.76
CA ASP A 9 -27.91 -33.41 11.09
C ASP A 9 -28.70 -32.40 11.93
N LYS A 10 -29.87 -32.82 12.41
CA LYS A 10 -30.82 -31.99 13.17
C LYS A 10 -30.56 -32.17 14.68
N SER A 11 -29.60 -31.45 15.23
CA SER A 11 -29.64 -31.02 16.63
C SER A 11 -28.64 -29.89 16.86
N TYR A 12 -28.93 -29.02 17.83
CA TYR A 12 -28.25 -27.76 18.19
C TYR A 12 -28.85 -26.48 17.60
N SER A 13 -29.80 -25.99 18.41
CA SER A 13 -30.54 -24.74 18.39
C SER A 13 -29.67 -23.55 18.85
N ASN A 14 -29.91 -22.39 18.22
CA ASN A 14 -29.79 -21.01 18.74
C ASN A 14 -28.42 -20.45 19.22
N ARG A 15 -27.36 -20.57 18.42
CA ARG A 15 -26.35 -19.49 18.32
C ARG A 15 -26.08 -19.20 16.85
N LYS A 16 -26.00 -17.92 16.46
CA LYS A 16 -25.57 -17.51 15.10
C LYS A 16 -24.12 -17.95 14.89
N THR A 17 -23.93 -19.20 14.49
CA THR A 17 -22.63 -19.77 14.15
C THR A 17 -22.17 -19.17 12.84
N ILE A 18 -21.05 -18.45 12.89
CA ILE A 18 -20.33 -17.96 11.72
C ILE A 18 -19.99 -19.17 10.85
N PRO A 19 -20.46 -19.23 9.60
CA PRO A 19 -20.32 -20.41 8.77
C PRO A 19 -18.87 -20.59 8.27
N LEU A 20 -18.50 -21.87 8.13
CA LEU A 20 -17.12 -22.37 8.17
C LEU A 20 -16.41 -22.33 6.81
N VAL A 21 -15.20 -21.77 6.76
CA VAL A 21 -14.25 -21.96 5.66
C VAL A 21 -13.16 -22.93 6.14
N LYS A 22 -12.97 -24.03 5.41
CA LYS A 22 -11.94 -25.05 5.68
C LYS A 22 -10.57 -24.51 5.23
N VAL A 23 -9.65 -24.33 6.17
CA VAL A 23 -8.25 -24.01 5.88
C VAL A 23 -7.53 -25.33 5.59
N MET A 24 -6.84 -25.47 4.47
CA MET A 24 -6.06 -26.69 4.21
C MET A 24 -4.74 -26.65 4.99
N VAL A 25 -4.42 -27.76 5.65
CA VAL A 25 -3.17 -27.98 6.41
C VAL A 25 -1.97 -27.83 5.48
N GLY A 26 -1.04 -26.94 5.85
CA GLY A 26 0.13 -26.53 5.08
C GLY A 26 -0.26 -25.84 3.77
N SER A 27 -0.13 -24.50 3.67
CA SER A 27 -0.45 -23.87 2.39
C SER A 27 0.60 -24.29 1.35
N THR A 28 0.25 -25.28 0.53
CA THR A 28 1.01 -25.69 -0.65
C THR A 28 1.38 -24.49 -1.52
N PHE A 29 0.57 -23.43 -1.44
CA PHE A 29 0.82 -22.15 -2.08
C PHE A 29 2.05 -21.42 -1.54
N LEU A 30 2.29 -21.37 -0.22
CA LEU A 30 3.45 -20.67 0.32
C LEU A 30 4.75 -21.30 -0.19
N GLY A 31 4.84 -22.63 -0.14
CA GLY A 31 5.98 -23.36 -0.69
C GLY A 31 6.19 -23.09 -2.18
N GLN A 32 5.10 -23.14 -2.97
CA GLN A 32 5.13 -22.80 -4.39
C GLN A 32 5.54 -21.34 -4.64
N ALA A 33 5.02 -20.39 -3.87
CA ALA A 33 5.33 -18.97 -3.99
C ALA A 33 6.81 -18.70 -3.69
N LYS A 34 7.38 -19.32 -2.66
CA LYS A 34 8.82 -19.28 -2.37
C LYS A 34 9.66 -19.88 -3.49
N PHE A 35 9.23 -21.02 -4.03
CA PHE A 35 9.94 -21.66 -5.13
C PHE A 35 9.95 -20.79 -6.38
N TYR A 36 8.78 -20.33 -6.84
CA TYR A 36 8.69 -19.46 -8.02
C TYR A 36 9.40 -18.13 -7.82
N SER A 37 9.36 -17.53 -6.63
CA SER A 37 10.09 -16.29 -6.38
C SER A 37 11.61 -16.48 -6.48
N ARG A 38 12.15 -17.64 -6.10
CA ARG A 38 13.58 -17.96 -6.31
C ARG A 38 13.92 -18.19 -7.76
N VAL A 39 13.07 -18.92 -8.50
CA VAL A 39 13.29 -19.14 -9.93
C VAL A 39 13.32 -17.81 -10.67
N ILE A 40 12.35 -16.93 -10.40
CA ILE A 40 12.28 -15.59 -10.98
C ILE A 40 13.50 -14.74 -10.56
N LEU A 41 13.90 -14.80 -9.28
CA LEU A 41 15.11 -14.13 -8.79
C LEU A 41 16.33 -14.59 -9.60
N LEU A 42 16.57 -15.89 -9.73
CA LEU A 42 17.74 -16.43 -10.43
C LEU A 42 17.78 -16.02 -11.91
N ILE A 43 16.63 -16.03 -12.58
CA ILE A 43 16.52 -15.57 -13.97
C ILE A 43 16.88 -14.08 -14.06
N ALA A 44 16.34 -13.24 -13.17
CA ALA A 44 16.64 -11.81 -13.17
C ALA A 44 18.10 -11.51 -12.81
N LEU A 45 18.69 -12.24 -11.86
CA LEU A 45 20.12 -12.12 -11.52
C LEU A 45 21.00 -12.48 -12.72
N PHE A 46 20.73 -13.61 -13.39
CA PHE A 46 21.46 -14.02 -14.59
C PHE A 46 21.36 -12.98 -15.69
N PHE A 47 20.14 -12.49 -15.94
CA PHE A 47 19.89 -11.44 -16.92
C PHE A 47 20.68 -10.15 -16.60
N GLN A 48 20.66 -9.70 -15.34
CA GLN A 48 21.40 -8.52 -14.91
C GLN A 48 22.91 -8.69 -15.03
N CYS A 49 23.47 -9.85 -14.63
CA CYS A 49 24.88 -10.14 -14.82
C CYS A 49 25.28 -10.15 -16.30
N TYR A 50 24.45 -10.76 -17.16
CA TYR A 50 24.78 -10.93 -18.57
C TYR A 50 24.72 -9.62 -19.36
N PHE A 51 23.69 -8.80 -19.14
CA PHE A 51 23.48 -7.57 -19.92
C PHE A 51 24.06 -6.31 -19.28
N PHE A 52 24.26 -6.29 -17.95
CA PHE A 52 24.63 -5.09 -17.20
C PHE A 52 25.78 -5.35 -16.22
N TRP A 53 26.97 -5.64 -16.77
CA TRP A 53 28.17 -5.92 -15.99
C TRP A 53 28.86 -4.64 -15.50
N THR A 54 28.49 -4.16 -14.32
CA THR A 54 29.19 -3.08 -13.61
C THR A 54 29.34 -3.42 -12.13
N THR A 55 30.37 -2.87 -11.48
CA THR A 55 30.64 -3.12 -10.05
C THR A 55 29.44 -2.80 -9.17
N ASP A 56 28.84 -1.63 -9.36
CA ASP A 56 27.66 -1.20 -8.58
C ASP A 56 26.46 -2.12 -8.81
N ASN A 57 26.22 -2.53 -10.06
CA ASN A 57 25.12 -3.43 -10.38
C ASN A 57 25.34 -4.82 -9.75
N ILE A 58 26.57 -5.35 -9.81
CA ILE A 58 26.92 -6.65 -9.21
C ILE A 58 26.75 -6.62 -7.69
N ILE A 59 27.21 -5.57 -7.02
CA ILE A 59 27.04 -5.40 -5.57
C ILE A 59 25.55 -5.30 -5.22
N ALA A 60 24.79 -4.50 -5.96
CA ALA A 60 23.35 -4.34 -5.77
C ALA A 60 22.59 -5.66 -5.89
N ILE A 61 22.80 -6.41 -6.98
CA ILE A 61 22.09 -7.67 -7.21
C ILE A 61 22.51 -8.76 -6.22
N ALA A 62 23.77 -8.78 -5.78
CA ALA A 62 24.23 -9.68 -4.73
C ALA A 62 23.53 -9.36 -3.39
N ASN A 63 23.42 -8.08 -3.04
CA ASN A 63 22.69 -7.67 -1.83
C ASN A 63 21.21 -8.04 -1.91
N ILE A 64 20.55 -7.76 -3.04
CA ILE A 64 19.15 -8.17 -3.28
C ILE A 64 18.96 -9.67 -3.12
N ALA A 65 19.87 -10.48 -3.67
CA ALA A 65 19.80 -11.93 -3.56
C ALA A 65 19.89 -12.40 -2.09
N ILE A 66 20.88 -11.91 -1.34
CA ILE A 66 21.07 -12.25 0.07
C ILE A 66 19.84 -11.86 0.88
N VAL A 67 19.40 -10.61 0.74
CA VAL A 67 18.24 -10.08 1.47
C VAL A 67 16.97 -10.87 1.17
N TRP A 68 16.67 -11.13 -0.10
CA TRP A 68 15.45 -11.83 -0.49
C TRP A 68 15.44 -13.29 -0.02
N LEU A 69 16.60 -13.96 -0.05
CA LEU A 69 16.72 -15.31 0.49
C LEU A 69 16.50 -15.32 2.01
N ILE A 70 17.06 -14.36 2.74
CA ILE A 70 16.84 -14.24 4.19
C ILE A 70 15.35 -14.04 4.50
N VAL A 71 14.70 -13.09 3.81
CA VAL A 71 13.27 -12.80 3.99
C VAL A 71 12.43 -14.05 3.72
N THR A 72 12.65 -14.70 2.57
CA THR A 72 11.82 -15.84 2.16
C THR A 72 12.02 -17.07 3.02
N GLU A 73 13.23 -17.32 3.56
CA GLU A 73 13.48 -18.50 4.41
C GLU A 73 13.15 -18.28 5.87
N PHE A 74 13.60 -17.18 6.47
CA PHE A 74 13.54 -16.99 7.91
C PHE A 74 12.30 -16.22 8.37
N ILE A 75 11.75 -15.35 7.53
CA ILE A 75 10.67 -14.44 7.93
C ILE A 75 9.32 -14.93 7.42
N ILE A 76 9.22 -15.29 6.14
CA ILE A 76 7.97 -15.77 5.54
C ILE A 76 7.78 -17.26 5.86
N THR A 77 7.38 -17.59 7.09
CA THR A 77 7.05 -18.97 7.48
C THR A 77 5.54 -19.15 7.67
N ASP A 78 5.05 -20.40 7.60
CA ASP A 78 3.63 -20.72 7.81
C ASP A 78 3.14 -20.26 9.20
N ASP A 79 3.98 -20.40 10.23
CA ASP A 79 3.69 -19.92 11.57
C ASP A 79 3.53 -18.38 11.62
N MET A 80 4.42 -17.65 10.97
CA MET A 80 4.38 -16.18 10.95
C MET A 80 3.15 -15.68 10.19
N ILE A 81 2.87 -16.24 9.01
CA ILE A 81 1.72 -15.86 8.18
C ILE A 81 0.41 -16.11 8.95
N ARG A 82 0.32 -17.18 9.73
CA ARG A 82 -0.90 -17.48 10.49
C ARG A 82 -1.05 -16.65 11.76
N LYS A 83 0.04 -16.30 12.45
CA LYS A 83 -0.02 -15.58 13.73
C LYS A 83 0.01 -14.06 13.56
N TYR A 84 0.75 -13.56 12.58
CA TYR A 84 1.07 -12.15 12.39
C TYR A 84 0.94 -11.69 10.93
N PRO A 85 -0.19 -11.97 10.23
CA PRO A 85 -0.25 -11.76 8.79
C PRO A 85 -0.06 -10.31 8.34
N LEU A 86 -0.60 -9.31 9.07
CA LEU A 86 -0.55 -7.91 8.61
C LEU A 86 0.79 -7.25 8.94
N SER A 87 1.36 -7.51 10.12
CA SER A 87 2.72 -7.03 10.41
C SER A 87 3.77 -7.66 9.50
N LEU A 88 3.62 -8.96 9.18
CA LEU A 88 4.46 -9.63 8.20
C LEU A 88 4.28 -9.03 6.80
N PHE A 89 3.06 -8.61 6.44
CA PHE A 89 2.78 -7.98 5.15
C PHE A 89 3.52 -6.65 4.96
N ILE A 90 3.77 -5.91 6.04
CA ILE A 90 4.62 -4.69 6.02
C ILE A 90 6.06 -5.06 5.67
N VAL A 91 6.61 -6.09 6.32
CA VAL A 91 7.99 -6.54 6.10
C VAL A 91 8.16 -7.09 4.68
N ILE A 92 7.22 -7.92 4.21
CA ILE A 92 7.18 -8.41 2.83
C ILE A 92 7.08 -7.23 1.86
N GLY A 93 6.23 -6.26 2.16
CA GLY A 93 6.03 -5.07 1.34
C GLY A 93 7.29 -4.22 1.20
N PHE A 94 8.00 -3.99 2.31
CA PHE A 94 9.28 -3.29 2.28
C PHE A 94 10.35 -4.06 1.49
N ALA A 95 10.54 -5.35 1.79
CA ALA A 95 11.49 -6.18 1.06
C ALA A 95 11.16 -6.26 -0.45
N SER A 96 9.87 -6.29 -0.80
CA SER A 96 9.44 -6.31 -2.19
C SER A 96 9.71 -4.98 -2.88
N THR A 97 9.33 -3.86 -2.28
CA THR A 97 9.43 -2.55 -2.93
C THR A 97 10.84 -1.95 -2.98
N GLN A 98 11.74 -2.37 -2.07
CA GLN A 98 13.13 -1.91 -2.03
C GLN A 98 14.13 -2.84 -2.72
N PHE A 99 13.82 -4.14 -2.85
CA PHE A 99 14.79 -5.12 -3.40
C PHE A 99 14.22 -5.90 -4.57
N TYR A 100 13.15 -6.65 -4.34
CA TYR A 100 12.67 -7.63 -5.32
C TYR A 100 12.04 -6.98 -6.56
N PHE A 101 11.09 -6.06 -6.37
CA PHE A 101 10.42 -5.35 -7.46
C PHE A 101 11.35 -4.45 -8.28
N PRO A 102 12.28 -3.67 -7.66
CA PRO A 102 13.31 -2.96 -8.42
C PRO A 102 14.06 -3.88 -9.39
N LEU A 103 14.54 -5.05 -8.94
CA LEU A 103 15.24 -6.01 -9.79
C LEU A 103 14.37 -6.52 -10.94
N LEU A 104 13.11 -6.89 -10.65
CA LEU A 104 12.22 -7.44 -11.68
C LEU A 104 11.84 -6.39 -12.73
N PHE A 105 11.44 -5.20 -12.28
CA PHE A 105 10.90 -4.18 -13.18
C PHE A 105 11.98 -3.54 -14.03
N THR A 106 13.19 -3.28 -13.50
CA THR A 106 14.29 -2.79 -14.35
C THR A 106 14.72 -3.85 -15.34
N SER A 107 14.75 -5.13 -14.97
CA SER A 107 15.05 -6.23 -15.90
C SER A 107 14.03 -6.31 -17.05
N LEU A 108 12.73 -6.16 -16.74
CA LEU A 108 11.67 -6.13 -17.75
C LEU A 108 11.77 -4.91 -18.68
N GLU A 109 12.28 -3.79 -18.20
CA GLU A 109 12.53 -2.58 -18.99
C GLU A 109 13.91 -2.57 -19.66
N PHE A 110 14.68 -3.66 -19.57
CA PHE A 110 16.05 -3.75 -20.09
C PHE A 110 16.96 -2.64 -19.55
N LYS A 111 16.94 -2.46 -18.23
CA LYS A 111 17.77 -1.50 -17.49
C LYS A 111 18.56 -2.18 -16.38
N PRO A 112 19.75 -1.67 -16.03
CA PRO A 112 20.44 -2.12 -14.83
C PRO A 112 19.59 -1.80 -13.59
N VAL A 113 19.76 -2.57 -12.51
CA VAL A 113 19.11 -2.25 -11.23
C VAL A 113 19.60 -0.93 -10.66
N VAL A 114 20.84 -0.56 -10.95
CA VAL A 114 21.42 0.74 -10.54
C VAL A 114 21.07 1.88 -11.49
N TYR A 115 20.14 1.67 -12.42
CA TYR A 115 19.72 2.69 -13.38
C TYR A 115 19.28 3.96 -12.66
N ASN A 116 19.91 5.08 -13.05
CA ASN A 116 19.62 6.41 -12.53
C ASN A 116 19.74 6.52 -11.00
N LEU A 117 20.53 5.66 -10.35
CA LEU A 117 20.89 5.83 -8.93
C LEU A 117 22.25 6.55 -8.87
N GLU A 118 22.30 7.68 -8.19
CA GLU A 118 23.55 8.41 -7.97
C GLU A 118 24.42 7.72 -6.91
N LYS A 119 23.78 7.11 -5.90
CA LYS A 119 24.41 6.44 -4.77
C LYS A 119 23.88 5.03 -4.56
N PRO A 120 24.05 4.12 -5.54
CA PRO A 120 23.46 2.79 -5.48
C PRO A 120 23.88 2.00 -4.22
N GLN A 121 25.15 2.08 -3.83
CA GLN A 121 25.67 1.35 -2.67
C GLN A 121 25.02 1.82 -1.37
N ASP A 122 24.93 3.14 -1.13
CA ASP A 122 24.30 3.71 0.07
C ASP A 122 22.82 3.34 0.13
N VAL A 123 22.13 3.39 -1.00
CA VAL A 123 20.70 3.07 -1.07
C VAL A 123 20.43 1.63 -0.65
N PHE A 124 21.16 0.66 -1.21
CA PHE A 124 21.00 -0.74 -0.84
C PHE A 124 21.49 -1.03 0.58
N PHE A 125 22.54 -0.33 1.04
CA PHE A 125 23.03 -0.42 2.41
C PHE A 125 21.98 0.04 3.44
N HIS A 126 21.45 1.25 3.28
CA HIS A 126 20.41 1.80 4.15
C HIS A 126 19.13 0.95 4.11
N ALA A 127 18.70 0.48 2.93
CA ALA A 127 17.56 -0.42 2.83
C ALA A 127 17.79 -1.74 3.60
N SER A 128 19.02 -2.26 3.61
CA SER A 128 19.39 -3.48 4.32
C SER A 128 19.40 -3.26 5.83
N LEU A 129 19.96 -2.14 6.30
CA LEU A 129 19.93 -1.76 7.71
C LEU A 129 18.51 -1.58 8.22
N VAL A 130 17.65 -0.91 7.45
CA VAL A 130 16.24 -0.77 7.79
C VAL A 130 15.59 -2.16 7.90
N LEU A 131 15.83 -3.06 6.95
CA LEU A 131 15.25 -4.41 7.02
C LEU A 131 15.69 -5.18 8.28
N ILE A 132 16.97 -5.10 8.65
CA ILE A 132 17.49 -5.69 9.90
C ILE A 132 16.75 -5.11 11.11
N VAL A 133 16.60 -3.79 11.17
CA VAL A 133 15.84 -3.11 12.23
C VAL A 133 14.40 -3.59 12.29
N LEU A 134 13.73 -3.76 11.14
CA LEU A 134 12.37 -4.28 11.08
C LEU A 134 12.28 -5.72 11.60
N PHE A 135 13.26 -6.57 11.30
CA PHE A 135 13.31 -7.93 11.83
C PHE A 135 13.47 -7.95 13.34
N ILE A 136 14.36 -7.11 13.88
CA ILE A 136 14.56 -6.97 15.32
C ILE A 136 13.28 -6.45 15.98
N ALA A 137 12.69 -5.39 15.44
CA ALA A 137 11.43 -4.82 15.95
C ALA A 137 10.29 -5.86 15.90
N HIS A 138 10.17 -6.62 14.81
CA HIS A 138 9.17 -7.67 14.67
C HIS A 138 9.41 -8.83 15.64
N TYR A 139 10.66 -9.21 15.86
CA TYR A 139 11.03 -10.21 16.87
C TYR A 139 10.65 -9.77 18.28
N ILE A 140 11.05 -8.56 18.70
CA ILE A 140 10.70 -8.00 20.01
C ILE A 140 9.18 -7.92 20.17
N TYR A 141 8.50 -7.39 19.16
CA TYR A 141 7.04 -7.32 19.10
C TYR A 141 6.37 -8.67 19.41
N ARG A 142 6.86 -9.77 18.83
CA ARG A 142 6.27 -11.10 19.02
C ARG A 142 6.45 -11.64 20.45
N TRP A 143 7.45 -11.14 21.19
CA TRP A 143 7.71 -11.54 22.57
C TRP A 143 6.83 -10.81 23.58
N LEU A 144 6.14 -9.73 23.18
CA LEU A 144 5.32 -8.94 24.08
C LEU A 144 4.02 -9.67 24.50
N PRO A 145 3.66 -9.70 25.80
CA PRO A 145 2.51 -10.45 26.32
C PRO A 145 1.16 -9.90 25.85
N LEU A 146 1.09 -8.62 25.49
CA LEU A 146 -0.10 -7.92 24.95
C LEU A 146 -0.69 -8.57 23.67
N GLN A 147 0.06 -9.51 23.06
CA GLN A 147 -0.38 -10.31 21.91
C GLN A 147 -1.21 -11.54 22.26
N ARG A 148 -1.20 -12.00 23.52
CA ARG A 148 -1.92 -13.22 23.92
C ARG A 148 -3.43 -12.99 24.06
N ASP A 149 -3.84 -11.81 24.50
CA ASP A 149 -5.24 -11.45 24.74
C ASP A 149 -5.93 -10.77 23.53
N ARG A 150 -5.96 -11.46 22.38
CA ARG A 150 -6.71 -10.98 21.20
C ARG A 150 -8.23 -11.20 21.36
N GLU A 151 -8.64 -12.18 22.15
CA GLU A 151 -10.05 -12.54 22.31
C GLU A 151 -10.85 -11.56 23.18
N SER A 152 -10.20 -10.79 24.06
CA SER A 152 -10.80 -9.79 24.95
C SER A 152 -10.77 -8.36 24.38
N SER A 153 -10.29 -8.18 23.14
CA SER A 153 -10.13 -6.87 22.49
C SER A 153 -11.41 -6.03 22.50
N ILE A 154 -11.28 -4.75 22.86
CA ILE A 154 -12.36 -3.75 22.81
C ILE A 154 -12.97 -3.68 21.40
N LEU A 155 -12.14 -3.76 20.36
CA LEU A 155 -12.62 -3.76 18.96
C LEU A 155 -13.60 -4.90 18.68
N LYS A 156 -13.34 -6.09 19.24
CA LYS A 156 -14.24 -7.24 19.12
C LYS A 156 -15.56 -6.99 19.84
N ARG A 157 -15.52 -6.40 21.05
CA ARG A 157 -16.73 -6.04 21.81
C ARG A 157 -17.59 -4.99 21.11
N LEU A 158 -16.97 -4.07 20.36
CA LEU A 158 -17.66 -3.03 19.59
C LEU A 158 -18.24 -3.52 18.25
N GLY A 159 -18.00 -4.79 17.89
CA GLY A 159 -18.47 -5.40 16.65
C GLY A 159 -17.60 -5.08 15.42
N PHE A 160 -16.34 -4.69 15.60
CA PHE A 160 -15.42 -4.34 14.50
C PHE A 160 -15.15 -5.48 13.50
N PHE A 161 -15.36 -6.73 13.95
CA PHE A 161 -15.17 -7.95 13.16
C PHE A 161 -16.49 -8.57 12.73
N GLU A 162 -17.62 -7.90 12.93
CA GLU A 162 -18.90 -8.34 12.40
C GLU A 162 -18.84 -8.35 10.87
N THR A 163 -19.25 -9.47 10.26
CA THR A 163 -19.25 -9.63 8.81
C THR A 163 -20.26 -8.67 8.18
N PRO A 164 -19.85 -7.67 7.37
CA PRO A 164 -20.80 -6.79 6.69
C PRO A 164 -21.60 -7.55 5.64
N GLN A 165 -22.86 -7.15 5.49
CA GLN A 165 -23.71 -7.64 4.41
C GLN A 165 -23.31 -7.01 3.06
N ASN A 166 -23.71 -7.65 1.95
CA ASN A 166 -23.45 -7.13 0.60
C ASN A 166 -23.95 -5.69 0.43
N LEU A 167 -25.15 -5.38 0.96
CA LEU A 167 -25.72 -4.04 0.88
C LEU A 167 -24.88 -3.02 1.66
N GLN A 168 -24.33 -3.39 2.83
CA GLN A 168 -23.43 -2.50 3.57
C GLN A 168 -22.18 -2.17 2.76
N LEU A 169 -21.55 -3.18 2.15
CA LEU A 169 -20.37 -2.96 1.31
C LEU A 169 -20.68 -2.07 0.10
N TRP A 170 -21.86 -2.20 -0.50
CA TRP A 170 -22.33 -1.29 -1.56
C TRP A 170 -22.53 0.14 -1.08
N ILE A 171 -23.16 0.34 0.08
CA ILE A 171 -23.37 1.67 0.66
C ILE A 171 -22.02 2.34 0.99
N MET A 172 -21.10 1.59 1.62
CA MET A 172 -19.73 2.07 1.89
C MET A 172 -19.01 2.45 0.58
N GLY A 173 -19.14 1.60 -0.45
CA GLY A 173 -18.64 1.86 -1.80
C GLY A 173 -19.17 3.15 -2.41
N LEU A 174 -20.49 3.35 -2.34
CA LEU A 174 -21.14 4.53 -2.87
C LEU A 174 -20.69 5.80 -2.13
N ILE A 175 -20.56 5.76 -0.81
CA ILE A 175 -20.08 6.91 -0.02
C ILE A 175 -18.65 7.27 -0.42
N GLY A 176 -17.75 6.29 -0.52
CA GLY A 176 -16.37 6.54 -0.96
C GLY A 176 -16.30 7.06 -2.41
N PHE A 177 -17.17 6.56 -3.29
CA PHE A 177 -17.30 7.06 -4.66
C PHE A 177 -17.80 8.50 -4.73
N LEU A 178 -18.84 8.84 -3.94
CA LEU A 178 -19.36 10.20 -3.84
C LEU A 178 -18.33 11.16 -3.22
N ALA A 179 -17.52 10.71 -2.27
CA ALA A 179 -16.41 11.51 -1.75
C ALA A 179 -15.38 11.85 -2.85
N ASN A 180 -15.08 10.90 -3.75
CA ASN A 180 -14.22 11.15 -4.90
C ASN A 180 -14.84 12.18 -5.87
N ILE A 181 -16.15 12.12 -6.12
CA ILE A 181 -16.86 13.11 -6.95
C ILE A 181 -16.89 14.47 -6.26
N TYR A 182 -17.14 14.53 -4.96
CA TYR A 182 -17.17 15.78 -4.21
C TYR A 182 -15.86 16.54 -4.33
N VAL A 183 -14.72 15.86 -4.14
CA VAL A 183 -13.40 16.49 -4.29
C VAL A 183 -13.14 16.92 -5.74
N LEU A 184 -13.61 16.14 -6.73
CA LEU A 184 -13.52 16.52 -8.14
C LEU A 184 -14.28 17.81 -8.46
N VAL A 185 -15.46 18.02 -7.86
CA VAL A 185 -16.35 19.15 -8.18
C VAL A 185 -16.04 20.40 -7.35
N PHE A 186 -15.90 20.24 -6.04
CA PHE A 186 -15.91 21.36 -5.09
C PHE A 186 -14.55 21.77 -4.56
N ASN A 187 -13.49 20.97 -4.76
CA ASN A 187 -12.20 21.20 -4.13
C ASN A 187 -11.03 21.01 -5.11
N GLN A 188 -11.01 21.87 -6.14
CA GLN A 188 -10.10 21.78 -7.29
C GLN A 188 -8.61 22.02 -6.92
N SER A 189 -8.34 22.79 -5.87
CA SER A 189 -6.99 23.05 -5.33
C SER A 189 -6.43 21.90 -4.48
N LEU A 190 -7.28 20.99 -4.01
CA LEU A 190 -6.93 19.81 -3.18
C LEU A 190 -6.56 18.57 -4.04
N ALA A 191 -6.33 18.75 -5.34
CA ALA A 191 -5.88 17.71 -6.27
C ALA A 191 -4.39 17.35 -6.12
N THR A 192 -3.75 17.80 -5.04
CA THR A 192 -2.38 17.50 -4.62
C THR A 192 -2.43 16.76 -3.29
N GLU A 193 -1.80 15.59 -3.22
CA GLU A 193 -1.91 14.61 -2.13
C GLU A 193 -1.41 15.11 -0.75
N ILE A 194 -0.91 16.34 -0.66
CA ILE A 194 -0.11 16.83 0.48
C ILE A 194 -0.74 18.09 1.13
N SER A 195 -1.38 18.96 0.35
CA SER A 195 -1.97 20.23 0.81
C SER A 195 -3.50 20.23 0.80
N GLY A 196 -4.12 20.73 1.88
CA GLY A 196 -5.57 20.79 1.98
C GLY A 196 -6.07 21.13 3.37
N ASP A 197 -7.14 21.95 3.42
CA ASP A 197 -7.89 22.25 4.64
C ASP A 197 -8.33 20.95 5.35
N ALA A 198 -8.43 21.00 6.68
CA ALA A 198 -8.77 19.88 7.54
C ALA A 198 -10.05 19.16 7.10
N SER A 199 -11.02 19.93 6.58
CA SER A 199 -12.28 19.45 6.00
C SER A 199 -12.06 18.60 4.74
N GLY A 200 -11.20 19.06 3.81
CA GLY A 200 -10.85 18.34 2.58
C GLY A 200 -10.09 17.04 2.86
N LYS A 201 -9.13 17.07 3.80
CA LYS A 201 -8.38 15.86 4.23
C LYS A 201 -9.28 14.83 4.91
N ALA A 202 -10.32 15.25 5.63
CA ALA A 202 -11.31 14.34 6.21
C ALA A 202 -12.12 13.59 5.14
N ILE A 203 -12.51 14.28 4.05
CA ILE A 203 -13.25 13.67 2.94
C ILE A 203 -12.36 12.72 2.13
N GLN A 204 -11.09 13.08 1.91
CA GLN A 204 -10.15 12.19 1.22
C GLN A 204 -9.95 10.85 1.95
N ALA A 205 -10.06 10.85 3.28
CA ALA A 205 -9.97 9.62 4.07
C ALA A 205 -11.13 8.63 3.82
N LEU A 206 -12.20 9.06 3.13
CA LEU A 206 -13.29 8.19 2.70
C LEU A 206 -13.01 7.48 1.37
N PHE A 207 -11.98 7.89 0.61
CA PHE A 207 -11.69 7.31 -0.71
C PHE A 207 -11.47 5.79 -0.70
N PRO A 208 -10.75 5.19 0.27
CA PRO A 208 -10.55 3.74 0.28
C PRO A 208 -11.85 2.95 0.32
N PHE A 209 -12.91 3.50 0.91
CA PHE A 209 -14.21 2.83 1.01
C PHE A 209 -14.90 2.64 -0.33
N ALA A 210 -14.53 3.41 -1.37
CA ALA A 210 -15.00 3.19 -2.73
C ALA A 210 -14.75 1.73 -3.18
N TYR A 211 -13.71 1.09 -2.64
CA TYR A 211 -13.34 -0.27 -3.00
C TYR A 211 -14.01 -1.35 -2.14
N ALA A 212 -14.83 -0.99 -1.15
CA ALA A 212 -15.53 -1.94 -0.28
C ALA A 212 -16.39 -2.99 -1.03
N PRO A 213 -17.13 -2.66 -2.11
CA PRO A 213 -17.92 -3.65 -2.86
C PRO A 213 -17.07 -4.78 -3.44
N TYR A 214 -15.81 -4.49 -3.78
CA TYR A 214 -14.90 -5.49 -4.35
C TYR A 214 -14.44 -6.55 -3.35
N PHE A 215 -14.74 -6.38 -2.06
CA PHE A 215 -14.51 -7.42 -1.05
C PHE A 215 -15.65 -8.45 -1.00
N ILE A 216 -16.78 -8.25 -1.70
CA ILE A 216 -17.88 -9.22 -1.78
C ILE A 216 -17.44 -10.62 -2.28
N PRO A 217 -16.53 -10.75 -3.26
CA PRO A 217 -15.97 -12.05 -3.66
C PRO A 217 -15.00 -12.67 -2.65
N PHE A 218 -14.47 -11.89 -1.71
CA PHE A 218 -13.43 -12.29 -0.76
C PHE A 218 -13.97 -12.49 0.67
N LYS A 219 -15.29 -12.75 0.81
CA LYS A 219 -15.99 -12.97 2.08
C LYS A 219 -15.33 -13.94 3.04
N GLY A 220 -14.64 -14.96 2.52
CA GLY A 220 -13.92 -15.93 3.33
C GLY A 220 -12.86 -15.30 4.24
N LEU A 221 -12.32 -14.12 3.89
CA LEU A 221 -11.33 -13.39 4.70
C LEU A 221 -11.94 -12.74 5.94
N PHE A 222 -13.23 -12.39 5.92
CA PHE A 222 -13.89 -11.65 7.00
C PHE A 222 -15.12 -12.40 7.56
N GLY A 223 -15.10 -13.74 7.45
CA GLY A 223 -16.09 -14.62 8.09
C GLY A 223 -17.42 -14.79 7.34
N GLY A 224 -17.55 -14.25 6.12
CA GLY A 224 -18.74 -14.45 5.31
C GLY A 224 -18.72 -15.77 4.52
N VAL A 225 -19.90 -16.36 4.30
CA VAL A 225 -20.08 -17.50 3.39
C VAL A 225 -21.09 -17.21 2.29
N GLY A 226 -21.10 -18.10 1.31
CA GLY A 226 -22.04 -18.09 0.20
C GLY A 226 -21.37 -17.75 -1.12
N LYS A 227 -21.98 -18.21 -2.21
CA LYS A 227 -21.50 -17.93 -3.56
C LYS A 227 -21.84 -16.50 -3.97
N VAL A 228 -20.95 -15.88 -4.74
CA VAL A 228 -21.20 -14.59 -5.36
C VAL A 228 -22.21 -14.78 -6.50
N LYS A 229 -23.26 -13.95 -6.55
CA LYS A 229 -24.23 -13.96 -7.65
C LYS A 229 -23.58 -13.36 -8.90
N LYS A 230 -23.90 -13.89 -10.09
CA LYS A 230 -23.39 -13.33 -11.38
C LYS A 230 -23.77 -11.85 -11.54
N SER A 231 -24.97 -11.46 -11.12
CA SER A 231 -25.41 -10.05 -11.13
C SER A 231 -24.49 -9.13 -10.35
N THR A 232 -23.94 -9.58 -9.22
CA THR A 232 -22.95 -8.82 -8.45
C THR A 232 -21.66 -8.60 -9.24
N ILE A 233 -21.22 -9.59 -10.02
CA ILE A 233 -20.03 -9.45 -10.86
C ILE A 233 -20.26 -8.39 -11.94
N TYR A 234 -21.41 -8.41 -12.62
CA TYR A 234 -21.75 -7.39 -13.62
C TYR A 234 -21.85 -5.98 -13.02
N LEU A 235 -22.42 -5.85 -11.81
CA LEU A 235 -22.46 -4.59 -11.09
C LEU A 235 -21.06 -4.08 -10.73
N LEU A 236 -20.15 -4.96 -10.30
CA LEU A 236 -18.76 -4.59 -10.03
C LEU A 236 -18.04 -4.11 -11.29
N VAL A 237 -18.30 -4.73 -12.44
CA VAL A 237 -17.74 -4.28 -13.73
C VAL A 237 -18.25 -2.87 -14.07
N GLY A 238 -19.55 -2.63 -13.98
CA GLY A 238 -20.12 -1.29 -14.20
C GLY A 238 -19.55 -0.25 -13.23
N PHE A 239 -19.41 -0.62 -11.95
CA PHE A 239 -18.83 0.26 -10.93
C PHE A 239 -17.33 0.55 -11.19
N THR A 240 -16.56 -0.41 -11.73
CA THR A 240 -15.17 -0.18 -12.17
C THR A 240 -15.10 0.86 -13.28
N VAL A 241 -16.01 0.81 -14.26
CA VAL A 241 -16.07 1.80 -15.34
C VAL A 241 -16.34 3.19 -14.79
N MET A 242 -17.26 3.32 -13.82
CA MET A 242 -17.52 4.60 -13.15
C MET A 242 -16.30 5.14 -12.39
N LEU A 243 -15.62 4.29 -11.62
CA LEU A 243 -14.39 4.67 -10.92
C LEU A 243 -13.28 5.10 -11.88
N PHE A 244 -13.16 4.42 -13.01
CA PHE A 244 -12.18 4.75 -14.04
C PHE A 244 -12.43 6.13 -14.66
N ILE A 245 -13.70 6.43 -15.02
CA ILE A 245 -14.09 7.76 -15.53
C ILE A 245 -13.75 8.86 -14.53
N VAL A 246 -14.11 8.69 -13.25
CA VAL A 246 -13.79 9.66 -12.19
C VAL A 246 -12.28 9.82 -12.01
N SER A 247 -11.51 8.74 -12.13
CA SER A 247 -10.05 8.78 -11.99
C SER A 247 -9.38 9.56 -13.13
N ILE A 248 -9.88 9.43 -14.36
CA ILE A 248 -9.45 10.24 -15.51
C ILE A 248 -9.82 11.71 -15.29
N ALA A 249 -11.06 11.99 -14.90
CA ALA A 249 -11.53 13.35 -14.64
C ALA A 249 -10.72 14.07 -13.54
N ARG A 250 -10.23 13.30 -12.55
CA ARG A 250 -9.35 13.81 -11.48
C ARG A 250 -7.88 13.90 -11.87
N ASN A 251 -7.48 13.35 -13.02
CA ASN A 251 -6.07 13.17 -13.40
C ASN A 251 -5.27 12.44 -12.28
N SER A 252 -5.90 11.49 -11.58
CA SER A 252 -5.34 10.84 -10.38
C SER A 252 -5.23 9.33 -10.56
N ARG A 253 -4.26 8.93 -11.38
CA ARG A 253 -3.92 7.52 -11.65
C ARG A 253 -3.59 6.70 -10.38
N GLY A 254 -3.07 7.35 -9.34
CA GLY A 254 -2.71 6.72 -8.07
C GLY A 254 -3.91 6.19 -7.29
N VAL A 255 -5.00 6.97 -7.21
CA VAL A 255 -6.20 6.60 -6.45
C VAL A 255 -6.87 5.35 -7.00
N PHE A 256 -6.91 5.21 -8.33
CA PHE A 256 -7.41 4.01 -9.01
C PHE A 256 -6.59 2.78 -8.63
N MET A 257 -5.26 2.89 -8.73
CA MET A 257 -4.35 1.77 -8.53
C MET A 257 -4.27 1.29 -7.09
N ILE A 258 -4.25 2.21 -6.13
CA ILE A 258 -4.14 1.87 -4.72
C ILE A 258 -5.31 0.99 -4.28
N GLY A 259 -6.52 1.28 -4.77
CA GLY A 259 -7.70 0.49 -4.47
C GLY A 259 -7.69 -0.89 -5.10
N PHE A 260 -7.35 -1.02 -6.38
CA PHE A 260 -7.27 -2.33 -7.03
C PHE A 260 -6.11 -3.19 -6.52
N ALA A 261 -4.99 -2.56 -6.13
CA ALA A 261 -3.89 -3.25 -5.46
C ALA A 261 -4.35 -3.91 -4.15
N SER A 262 -5.26 -3.28 -3.39
CA SER A 262 -5.76 -3.83 -2.13
C SER A 262 -6.53 -5.14 -2.34
N ILE A 263 -7.26 -5.23 -3.45
CA ILE A 263 -7.99 -6.43 -3.86
C ILE A 263 -7.01 -7.54 -4.25
N GLY A 264 -5.98 -7.20 -5.05
CA GLY A 264 -4.92 -8.13 -5.42
C GLY A 264 -4.17 -8.67 -4.20
N PHE A 265 -3.82 -7.79 -3.26
CA PHE A 265 -3.18 -8.14 -2.00
C PHE A 265 -4.08 -8.98 -1.10
N ALA A 266 -5.39 -8.72 -1.05
CA ALA A 266 -6.34 -9.55 -0.32
C ALA A 266 -6.41 -10.97 -0.88
N TYR A 267 -6.43 -11.11 -2.21
CA TYR A 267 -6.39 -12.41 -2.86
C TYR A 267 -5.08 -13.15 -2.57
N PHE A 268 -3.95 -12.47 -2.71
CA PHE A 268 -2.63 -13.02 -2.42
C PHE A 268 -2.50 -13.47 -0.95
N LEU A 269 -2.92 -12.63 -0.01
CA LEU A 269 -2.91 -12.95 1.42
C LEU A 269 -3.82 -14.16 1.73
N GLY A 270 -5.00 -14.23 1.11
CA GLY A 270 -5.90 -15.37 1.25
C GLY A 270 -5.32 -16.67 0.69
N LEU A 271 -4.51 -16.63 -0.37
CA LEU A 271 -3.75 -17.77 -0.87
C LEU A 271 -2.62 -18.18 0.09
N LEU A 272 -1.85 -17.21 0.61
CA LEU A 272 -0.76 -17.46 1.56
C LEU A 272 -1.24 -18.15 2.84
N ILE A 273 -2.37 -17.70 3.38
CA ILE A 273 -2.99 -18.26 4.60
C ILE A 273 -3.70 -19.60 4.30
N GLY A 274 -4.03 -19.89 3.04
CA GLY A 274 -4.77 -21.09 2.63
C GLY A 274 -6.29 -20.98 2.77
N ILE A 275 -6.84 -19.76 2.84
CA ILE A 275 -8.28 -19.49 2.77
C ILE A 275 -8.79 -19.70 1.35
N PHE A 276 -7.99 -19.30 0.35
CA PHE A 276 -8.28 -19.54 -1.05
C PHE A 276 -7.50 -20.72 -1.59
N ARG A 277 -8.13 -21.48 -2.48
CA ARG A 277 -7.46 -22.56 -3.20
C ARG A 277 -6.66 -22.00 -4.36
N ILE A 278 -5.49 -22.58 -4.57
CA ILE A 278 -4.66 -22.31 -5.74
C ILE A 278 -5.48 -22.61 -7.00
N PRO A 279 -5.66 -21.64 -7.90
CA PRO A 279 -6.36 -21.89 -9.14
C PRO A 279 -5.54 -22.87 -9.99
N LYS A 280 -6.20 -23.86 -10.59
CA LYS A 280 -5.53 -24.74 -11.56
C LYS A 280 -5.15 -23.89 -12.77
N VAL A 281 -3.85 -23.79 -13.07
CA VAL A 281 -3.35 -23.09 -14.25
C VAL A 281 -4.00 -23.71 -15.49
N ASN A 282 -4.71 -22.90 -16.26
CA ASN A 282 -5.31 -23.29 -17.52
C ASN A 282 -5.07 -22.17 -18.54
N TYR A 283 -5.33 -22.47 -19.82
CA TYR A 283 -5.08 -21.52 -20.90
C TYR A 283 -5.81 -20.18 -20.71
N LYS A 284 -6.99 -20.17 -20.08
CA LYS A 284 -7.75 -18.92 -19.80
C LYS A 284 -7.02 -18.03 -18.80
N ILE A 285 -6.43 -18.60 -17.76
CA ILE A 285 -5.64 -17.86 -16.76
C ILE A 285 -4.35 -17.33 -17.40
N VAL A 286 -3.68 -18.14 -18.23
CA VAL A 286 -2.46 -17.72 -18.94
C VAL A 286 -2.77 -16.57 -19.90
N VAL A 287 -3.82 -16.69 -20.73
CA VAL A 287 -4.28 -15.62 -21.62
C VAL A 287 -4.66 -14.36 -20.84
N LEU A 288 -5.37 -14.51 -19.71
CA LEU A 288 -5.73 -13.38 -18.86
C LEU A 288 -4.49 -12.71 -18.25
N ALA A 289 -3.48 -13.47 -17.85
CA ALA A 289 -2.22 -12.95 -17.32
C ALA A 289 -1.43 -12.19 -18.38
N ILE A 290 -1.28 -12.76 -19.59
CA ILE A 290 -0.63 -12.10 -20.73
C ILE A 290 -1.38 -10.82 -21.10
N PHE A 291 -2.71 -10.89 -21.20
CA PHE A 291 -3.54 -9.71 -21.45
C PHE A 291 -3.39 -8.66 -20.36
N GLY A 292 -3.35 -9.06 -19.08
CA GLY A 292 -3.13 -8.14 -17.96
C GLY A 292 -1.78 -7.42 -18.03
N ILE A 293 -0.70 -8.16 -18.35
CA ILE A 293 0.64 -7.59 -18.54
C ILE A 293 0.64 -6.60 -19.72
N TRP A 294 0.07 -6.99 -20.85
CA TRP A 294 -0.05 -6.12 -22.03
C TRP A 294 -0.91 -4.88 -21.73
N PHE A 295 -2.03 -5.05 -21.02
CA PHE A 295 -2.97 -3.97 -20.70
C PHE A 295 -2.34 -2.92 -19.77
N VAL A 296 -1.61 -3.37 -18.73
CA VAL A 296 -0.93 -2.48 -17.78
C VAL A 296 0.26 -1.77 -18.42
N ASN A 297 1.04 -2.45 -19.26
CA ASN A 297 2.22 -1.87 -19.91
C ASN A 297 1.90 -1.03 -21.15
N GLY A 298 0.83 -1.34 -21.88
CA GLY A 298 0.42 -0.65 -23.09
C GLY A 298 -0.66 0.40 -22.81
N PRO A 299 -1.96 0.10 -23.04
CA PRO A 299 -3.04 1.08 -22.95
C PRO A 299 -3.07 1.88 -21.64
N LEU A 300 -2.96 1.19 -20.51
CA LEU A 300 -3.04 1.84 -19.20
C LEU A 300 -1.80 2.71 -18.96
N GLY A 301 -0.60 2.22 -19.30
CA GLY A 301 0.66 2.98 -19.25
C GLY A 301 0.66 4.25 -20.11
N ASN A 302 0.14 4.16 -21.34
CA ASN A 302 -0.01 5.29 -22.25
C ASN A 302 -1.01 6.32 -21.72
N LEU A 303 -2.17 5.87 -21.20
CA LEU A 303 -3.11 6.75 -20.51
C LEU A 303 -2.45 7.46 -19.32
N GLY A 304 -1.65 6.74 -18.53
CA GLY A 304 -0.90 7.31 -17.42
C GLY A 304 0.10 8.39 -17.85
N THR A 305 0.69 8.26 -19.05
CA THR A 305 1.62 9.25 -19.64
C THR A 305 0.84 10.45 -20.20
N ALA A 306 -0.26 10.20 -20.90
CA ALA A 306 -1.15 11.24 -21.41
C ALA A 306 -1.73 12.12 -20.28
N MET A 307 -2.09 11.52 -19.13
CA MET A 307 -2.50 12.28 -17.96
C MET A 307 -1.41 13.24 -17.46
N LEU A 308 -0.14 12.85 -17.51
CA LEU A 308 0.96 13.74 -17.11
C LEU A 308 1.14 14.91 -18.07
N LEU A 309 1.03 14.66 -19.38
CA LEU A 309 1.12 15.68 -20.43
C LEU A 309 0.13 16.82 -20.20
N VAL A 310 -1.13 16.47 -19.93
CA VAL A 310 -2.21 17.47 -19.75
C VAL A 310 -2.25 18.02 -18.31
N ARG A 311 -1.39 17.53 -17.40
CA ARG A 311 -1.43 17.90 -15.98
C ARG A 311 -1.16 19.38 -15.74
N ALA A 312 -0.30 20.00 -16.55
CA ALA A 312 0.04 21.42 -16.41
C ALA A 312 -1.17 22.33 -16.66
N GLU A 313 -2.09 21.92 -17.53
CA GLU A 313 -3.25 22.74 -17.94
C GLU A 313 -4.49 22.50 -17.06
N ARG A 314 -4.42 21.58 -16.08
CA ARG A 314 -5.59 21.08 -15.34
C ARG A 314 -6.33 22.12 -14.49
N SER A 315 -5.65 23.21 -14.11
CA SER A 315 -6.22 24.34 -13.37
C SER A 315 -6.98 25.30 -14.28
N ASP A 316 -6.64 25.31 -15.56
CA ASP A 316 -7.03 26.37 -16.49
C ASP A 316 -8.12 25.90 -17.48
N ILE A 317 -8.39 24.59 -17.52
CA ILE A 317 -9.36 23.97 -18.43
C ILE A 317 -10.51 23.26 -17.70
N SER A 318 -11.65 23.14 -18.38
CA SER A 318 -12.82 22.42 -17.86
C SER A 318 -12.54 20.91 -17.73
N LYS A 319 -13.26 20.20 -16.85
CA LYS A 319 -13.05 18.74 -16.65
C LYS A 319 -13.41 17.91 -17.88
N LYS A 320 -14.40 18.36 -18.67
CA LYS A 320 -14.75 17.73 -19.96
C LYS A 320 -13.59 17.88 -20.95
N GLU A 321 -13.05 19.09 -21.05
CA GLU A 321 -11.90 19.39 -21.91
C GLU A 321 -10.64 18.65 -21.46
N LEU A 322 -10.42 18.49 -20.15
CA LEU A 322 -9.32 17.69 -19.61
C LEU A 322 -9.41 16.22 -20.04
N ILE A 323 -10.60 15.62 -20.01
CA ILE A 323 -10.82 14.25 -20.48
C ILE A 323 -10.55 14.15 -22.00
N GLU A 324 -11.04 15.12 -22.76
CA GLU A 324 -10.85 15.18 -24.21
C GLU A 324 -9.37 15.34 -24.59
N LYS A 325 -8.65 16.30 -24.00
CA LYS A 325 -7.21 16.47 -24.19
C LYS A 325 -6.43 15.23 -23.77
N THR A 326 -6.81 14.58 -22.66
CA THR A 326 -6.17 13.32 -22.23
C THR A 326 -6.37 12.22 -23.27
N TRP A 327 -7.57 12.13 -23.86
CA TRP A 327 -7.87 11.16 -24.90
C TRP A 327 -7.11 11.42 -26.21
N VAL A 328 -6.99 12.69 -26.61
CA VAL A 328 -6.19 13.12 -27.77
C VAL A 328 -4.71 12.79 -27.55
N ALA A 329 -4.15 13.19 -26.40
CA ALA A 329 -2.76 12.90 -26.04
C ALA A 329 -2.47 11.40 -25.96
N MET A 330 -3.44 10.57 -25.55
CA MET A 330 -3.28 9.12 -25.51
C MET A 330 -3.15 8.49 -26.91
N LYS A 331 -3.69 9.12 -27.96
CA LYS A 331 -3.60 8.66 -29.35
C LYS A 331 -2.35 9.18 -30.08
N ASP A 332 -1.64 10.13 -29.51
CA ASP A 332 -0.44 10.69 -30.09
C ASP A 332 0.80 9.96 -29.55
N ASP A 333 1.14 8.85 -30.21
CA ASP A 333 2.32 8.04 -29.87
C ASP A 333 3.62 8.85 -29.95
N ARG A 334 3.69 9.86 -30.83
CA ARG A 334 4.86 10.73 -30.97
C ARG A 334 4.97 11.69 -29.79
N ALA A 335 3.89 12.33 -29.37
CA ALA A 335 3.90 13.18 -28.18
C ALA A 335 4.24 12.40 -26.91
N ILE A 336 3.73 11.17 -26.77
CA ILE A 336 4.09 10.27 -25.67
C ILE A 336 5.58 9.90 -25.72
N ALA A 337 6.10 9.54 -26.90
CA ALA A 337 7.51 9.19 -27.06
C ALA A 337 8.43 10.39 -26.81
N LEU A 338 8.10 11.55 -27.39
CA LEU A 338 8.82 12.81 -27.21
C LEU A 338 8.82 13.24 -25.76
N ARG A 339 7.69 13.14 -25.05
CA ARG A 339 7.66 13.46 -23.62
C ARG A 339 8.54 12.52 -22.79
N ARG A 340 8.51 11.22 -23.10
CA ARG A 340 9.41 10.24 -22.46
C ARG A 340 10.89 10.49 -22.80
N LEU A 341 11.20 11.16 -23.90
CA LEU A 341 12.56 11.55 -24.30
C LEU A 341 12.97 12.89 -23.67
N GLU A 342 12.09 13.87 -23.65
CA GLU A 342 12.27 15.19 -23.03
C GLU A 342 12.44 15.04 -21.52
N ASP A 343 11.57 14.25 -20.88
CA ASP A 343 11.76 13.89 -19.48
C ASP A 343 13.18 13.30 -19.33
N ARG A 344 13.59 12.33 -20.18
CA ARG A 344 14.95 11.70 -20.21
C ARG A 344 16.13 12.67 -20.27
N GLN A 345 15.98 13.86 -20.84
CA GLN A 345 17.06 14.82 -21.04
C GLN A 345 17.13 15.94 -20.00
N LEU A 346 16.09 16.12 -19.17
CA LEU A 346 16.12 17.11 -18.08
C LEU A 346 17.01 16.59 -16.92
N GLU A 347 18.26 17.05 -16.89
CA GLU A 347 19.13 16.97 -15.73
C GLU A 347 18.65 18.00 -14.68
N SER A 348 17.94 17.51 -13.67
CA SER A 348 17.57 18.26 -12.47
C SER A 348 18.29 17.63 -11.29
N ASP A 349 18.82 18.47 -10.38
CA ASP A 349 19.41 18.07 -9.10
C ASP A 349 18.49 17.19 -8.22
N TRP A 350 17.22 17.09 -8.58
CA TRP A 350 16.26 16.14 -8.04
C TRP A 350 15.52 15.42 -9.18
N ASP A 351 15.81 14.13 -9.33
CA ASP A 351 15.16 13.25 -10.29
C ASP A 351 14.47 12.07 -9.58
N GLU A 352 13.19 11.81 -9.87
CA GLU A 352 12.42 10.71 -9.28
C GLU A 352 12.23 9.52 -10.23
N ARG A 353 12.87 9.55 -11.41
CA ARG A 353 12.67 8.53 -12.45
C ARG A 353 13.51 7.31 -12.19
N TYR A 354 12.87 6.16 -12.30
CA TYR A 354 13.52 4.86 -12.12
C TYR A 354 12.96 3.83 -13.12
N LEU A 355 11.64 3.83 -13.29
CA LEU A 355 10.92 3.00 -14.27
C LEU A 355 10.15 3.89 -15.26
N ASP A 356 10.08 3.45 -16.51
CA ASP A 356 9.30 4.11 -17.56
C ASP A 356 7.80 3.89 -17.33
N ASN A 357 7.43 2.72 -16.80
CA ASN A 357 6.04 2.42 -16.49
C ASN A 357 5.59 3.12 -15.20
N ALA A 358 4.67 4.09 -15.37
CA ALA A 358 4.08 4.86 -14.28
C ALA A 358 3.31 4.05 -13.21
N PHE A 359 2.90 2.82 -13.52
CA PHE A 359 2.25 1.91 -12.59
C PHE A 359 3.28 1.08 -11.82
N ALA A 360 4.31 0.57 -12.51
CA ALA A 360 5.39 -0.18 -11.87
C ALA A 360 6.20 0.71 -10.91
N SER A 361 6.40 1.98 -11.25
CA SER A 361 7.09 2.96 -10.39
C SER A 361 6.44 3.17 -9.01
N ARG A 362 5.14 2.85 -8.85
CA ARG A 362 4.46 2.91 -7.55
C ARG A 362 4.86 1.79 -6.60
N PHE A 363 5.48 0.73 -7.11
CA PHE A 363 5.90 -0.43 -6.35
C PHE A 363 7.42 -0.55 -6.26
N ALA A 364 8.20 0.27 -6.96
CA ALA A 364 9.65 0.36 -6.84
C ALA A 364 10.03 1.79 -6.43
N THR A 365 10.26 2.00 -5.15
CA THR A 365 10.41 3.34 -4.53
C THR A 365 11.85 3.68 -4.18
N ILE A 366 12.80 2.91 -4.71
CA ILE A 366 14.23 3.00 -4.38
C ILE A 366 14.86 4.34 -4.79
N LYS A 367 14.42 4.95 -5.89
CA LYS A 367 14.94 6.26 -6.34
C LYS A 367 14.62 7.40 -5.38
N TYR A 368 13.51 7.33 -4.64
CA TYR A 368 13.24 8.32 -3.59
C TYR A 368 14.26 8.24 -2.46
N SER A 369 14.75 7.03 -2.14
CA SER A 369 15.85 6.85 -1.18
C SER A 369 17.14 7.45 -1.69
N ASP A 370 17.47 7.22 -2.96
CA ASP A 370 18.66 7.78 -3.61
C ASP A 370 18.65 9.30 -3.61
N ALA A 371 17.60 9.92 -4.16
CA ALA A 371 17.46 11.37 -4.21
C ALA A 371 17.54 11.99 -2.79
N SER A 372 16.88 11.37 -1.81
CA SER A 372 16.92 11.87 -0.43
C SER A 372 18.29 11.71 0.23
N LEU A 373 19.04 10.64 -0.06
CA LEU A 373 20.39 10.42 0.47
C LEU A 373 21.40 11.39 -0.13
N VAL A 374 21.28 11.70 -1.43
CA VAL A 374 22.07 12.74 -2.10
C VAL A 374 21.84 14.10 -1.42
N GLN A 375 20.59 14.49 -1.17
CA GLN A 375 20.32 15.75 -0.47
C GLN A 375 20.77 15.71 0.99
N ALA A 376 20.67 14.56 1.67
CA ALA A 376 21.13 14.41 3.04
C ALA A 376 22.64 14.63 3.18
N GLU A 377 23.43 14.19 2.20
CA GLU A 377 24.87 14.48 2.16
C GLU A 377 25.15 15.97 1.98
N LYS A 378 24.42 16.65 1.08
CA LYS A 378 24.54 18.10 0.86
C LYS A 378 24.20 18.91 2.11
N VAL A 379 23.15 18.51 2.83
CA VAL A 379 22.66 19.18 4.06
C VAL A 379 23.51 18.86 5.29
N GLY A 380 24.18 17.70 5.29
CA GLY A 380 24.91 17.17 6.43
C GLY A 380 24.03 16.34 7.38
N GLU A 381 24.67 15.41 8.09
CA GLU A 381 24.01 14.57 9.11
C GLU A 381 23.61 15.39 10.35
N ASN A 382 22.53 14.98 11.02
CA ASN A 382 22.06 15.61 12.27
C ASN A 382 21.76 17.12 12.16
N ASN A 383 21.28 17.56 11.00
CA ASN A 383 20.91 18.94 10.75
C ASN A 383 19.77 19.40 11.70
N PRO A 384 19.97 20.47 12.50
CA PRO A 384 18.97 20.93 13.46
C PRO A 384 17.63 21.36 12.86
N GLN A 385 17.63 21.89 11.64
CA GLN A 385 16.41 22.33 10.93
C GLN A 385 15.62 21.11 10.44
N MET A 386 16.29 20.12 9.84
CA MET A 386 15.64 18.84 9.49
C MET A 386 15.06 18.14 10.72
N ARG A 387 15.80 18.16 11.83
CA ARG A 387 15.35 17.57 13.10
C ARG A 387 14.11 18.26 13.66
N SER A 388 14.13 19.59 13.74
CA SER A 388 13.00 20.37 14.26
C SER A 388 11.77 20.24 13.37
N HIS A 389 11.94 20.27 12.04
CA HIS A 389 10.87 20.03 11.09
C HIS A 389 10.26 18.64 11.28
N THR A 390 11.08 17.60 11.40
CA THR A 390 10.61 16.22 11.62
C THR A 390 9.83 16.09 12.93
N ILE A 391 10.29 16.68 14.03
CA ILE A 391 9.61 16.64 15.33
C ILE A 391 8.30 17.44 15.28
N ASN A 392 8.32 18.63 14.67
CA ASN A 392 7.11 19.46 14.51
C ASN A 392 6.07 18.75 13.65
N TYR A 393 6.48 18.00 12.63
CA TYR A 393 5.58 17.19 11.80
C TYR A 393 4.84 16.12 12.60
N VAL A 394 5.49 15.54 13.61
CA VAL A 394 4.87 14.59 14.55
C VAL A 394 3.87 15.30 15.46
N TRP A 395 4.24 16.45 16.04
CA TRP A 395 3.33 17.25 16.85
C TRP A 395 2.10 17.71 16.06
N GLY A 396 2.30 18.17 14.82
CA GLY A 396 1.25 18.62 13.91
C GLY A 396 0.19 17.55 13.59
N ALA A 397 0.49 16.27 13.84
CA ALA A 397 -0.45 15.18 13.61
C ALA A 397 -1.62 15.20 14.62
N LEU A 398 -1.46 15.88 15.75
CA LEU A 398 -2.53 16.10 16.72
C LEU A 398 -3.70 16.88 16.10
N PRO A 399 -4.95 16.65 16.56
CA PRO A 399 -6.08 17.50 16.22
C PRO A 399 -5.82 18.97 16.59
N ASP A 400 -6.28 19.91 15.77
CA ASP A 400 -5.96 21.34 15.92
C ASP A 400 -6.30 21.91 17.30
N PRO A 401 -7.46 21.59 17.92
CA PRO A 401 -7.77 22.08 19.26
C PRO A 401 -6.75 21.62 20.30
N VAL A 402 -6.23 20.40 20.17
CA VAL A 402 -5.21 19.84 21.07
C VAL A 402 -3.86 20.49 20.79
N LEU A 403 -3.51 20.65 19.51
CA LEU A 403 -2.24 21.26 19.10
C LEU A 403 -2.12 22.71 19.58
N ARG A 404 -3.17 23.52 19.42
CA ARG A 404 -3.17 24.93 19.84
C ARG A 404 -3.01 25.13 21.35
N VAL A 405 -3.33 24.11 22.16
CA VAL A 405 -3.11 24.13 23.62
C VAL A 405 -1.69 23.71 24.00
N ILE A 406 -1.15 22.65 23.38
CA ILE A 406 0.14 22.07 23.77
C ILE A 406 1.33 22.76 23.09
N LYS A 407 1.14 23.16 21.82
CA LYS A 407 2.17 23.71 20.93
C LYS A 407 1.59 24.84 20.05
N PRO A 408 1.17 25.98 20.66
CA PRO A 408 0.58 27.09 19.92
C PRO A 408 1.49 27.67 18.84
N GLU A 409 2.81 27.52 18.98
CA GLU A 409 3.82 27.98 18.03
C GLU A 409 3.84 27.21 16.70
N ILE A 410 3.25 26.01 16.64
CA ILE A 410 3.23 25.20 15.42
C ILE A 410 2.06 25.64 14.54
N ASP A 411 2.39 26.25 13.41
CA ASP A 411 1.43 26.47 12.34
C ASP A 411 1.32 25.23 11.44
N LYS A 412 0.16 24.57 11.51
CA LYS A 412 -0.11 23.31 10.84
C LYS A 412 -0.27 23.46 9.33
N GLU A 413 -0.79 24.60 8.88
CA GLU A 413 -1.04 24.85 7.46
C GLU A 413 0.27 25.00 6.71
N SER A 414 1.18 25.84 7.20
CA SER A 414 2.53 25.98 6.61
C SER A 414 3.36 24.71 6.71
N LEU A 415 3.30 24.00 7.85
CA LEU A 415 4.05 22.77 8.06
C LEU A 415 3.68 21.65 7.06
N TYR A 416 2.38 21.49 6.76
CA TYR A 416 1.90 20.47 5.81
C TYR A 416 1.76 20.99 4.38
N ALA A 417 2.05 22.28 4.11
CA ALA A 417 2.12 22.81 2.76
C ALA A 417 3.35 22.29 1.99
N GLN A 418 4.37 21.81 2.71
CA GLN A 418 5.64 21.35 2.15
C GLN A 418 5.79 19.85 2.37
N SER A 419 6.33 19.13 1.37
CA SER A 419 6.75 17.74 1.54
C SER A 419 8.13 17.67 2.18
N PHE A 420 8.50 16.50 2.74
CA PHE A 420 9.85 16.34 3.27
C PHE A 420 10.92 16.42 2.17
N GLY A 421 10.58 15.98 0.95
CA GLY A 421 11.46 16.09 -0.22
C GLY A 421 11.70 17.54 -0.62
N ASP A 422 10.66 18.38 -0.63
CA ASP A 422 10.82 19.82 -0.91
C ASP A 422 11.65 20.50 0.19
N TYR A 423 11.42 20.13 1.47
CA TYR A 423 12.12 20.73 2.60
C TYR A 423 13.63 20.40 2.61
N ILE A 424 14.01 19.13 2.44
CA ILE A 424 15.43 18.75 2.38
C ILE A 424 16.13 19.32 1.13
N TYR A 425 15.42 19.39 0.00
CA TYR A 425 15.95 19.98 -1.23
C TYR A 425 16.18 21.50 -1.10
N ASN A 426 15.28 22.21 -0.43
CA ASN A 426 15.48 23.63 -0.08
C ASN A 426 16.73 23.83 0.78
N LEU A 427 16.90 23.02 1.84
CA LEU A 427 18.07 23.08 2.72
C LEU A 427 19.37 22.73 2.01
N ALA A 428 19.33 21.87 0.98
CA ALA A 428 20.48 21.49 0.17
C ALA A 428 20.98 22.60 -0.77
N GLY A 429 20.37 23.79 -0.76
CA GLY A 429 20.82 24.97 -1.49
C GLY A 429 20.02 25.34 -2.74
N ALA A 430 18.90 24.65 -3.01
CA ALA A 430 18.08 24.91 -4.20
C ALA A 430 17.19 26.17 -4.11
N GLY A 431 17.16 26.86 -2.96
CA GLY A 431 16.44 28.14 -2.76
C GLY A 431 14.95 27.99 -2.42
N ASN A 432 14.31 29.09 -2.00
CA ASN A 432 12.91 29.10 -1.47
C ASN A 432 11.82 28.92 -2.54
N SER A 433 12.17 29.00 -3.82
CA SER A 433 11.26 28.74 -4.95
C SER A 433 10.96 27.25 -5.17
N THR A 434 11.51 26.36 -4.34
CA THR A 434 11.33 24.90 -4.46
C THR A 434 10.09 24.37 -3.75
N PHE A 435 9.48 25.14 -2.85
CA PHE A 435 8.27 24.74 -2.15
C PHE A 435 7.07 24.63 -3.10
N GLY A 436 6.32 23.53 -3.00
CA GLY A 436 5.20 23.24 -3.90
C GLY A 436 5.57 22.40 -5.12
N GLY A 437 6.82 21.93 -5.20
CA GLY A 437 7.24 20.89 -6.15
C GLY A 437 6.69 19.51 -5.79
N TYR A 438 6.25 19.31 -4.54
CA TYR A 438 5.70 18.06 -4.02
C TYR A 438 6.65 16.87 -4.22
N ARG A 439 7.96 17.11 -4.07
CA ARG A 439 9.00 16.08 -4.16
C ARG A 439 8.82 15.04 -3.06
N LEU A 440 8.91 13.76 -3.42
CA LEU A 440 8.70 12.67 -2.48
C LEU A 440 10.00 12.33 -1.76
N GLY A 441 10.06 12.61 -0.46
CA GLY A 441 11.18 12.19 0.38
C GLY A 441 11.21 10.67 0.59
N ASN A 442 12.25 10.21 1.29
CA ASN A 442 12.33 8.86 1.82
C ASN A 442 12.99 8.87 3.21
N MET A 443 12.45 8.06 4.12
CA MET A 443 12.91 7.97 5.51
C MET A 443 14.41 7.73 5.69
N SER A 444 15.09 7.06 4.74
CA SER A 444 16.55 6.84 4.84
C SER A 444 17.30 8.16 4.73
N GLY A 445 17.03 8.97 3.69
CA GLY A 445 17.71 10.25 3.50
C GLY A 445 17.23 11.31 4.48
N THR A 446 15.91 11.47 4.67
CA THR A 446 15.38 12.48 5.59
C THR A 446 15.68 12.16 7.04
N GLY A 447 15.70 10.87 7.40
CA GLY A 447 16.13 10.39 8.71
C GLY A 447 17.63 10.61 8.94
N MET A 448 18.46 10.34 7.93
CA MET A 448 19.91 10.59 8.01
C MET A 448 20.20 12.09 8.20
N ALA A 449 19.54 12.95 7.43
CA ALA A 449 19.67 14.39 7.59
C ALA A 449 19.17 14.88 8.97
N ALA A 450 18.10 14.31 9.51
CA ALA A 450 17.53 14.75 10.80
C ALA A 450 18.25 14.19 12.05
N PHE A 451 18.68 12.93 12.01
CA PHE A 451 19.15 12.20 13.19
C PHE A 451 20.47 11.42 12.98
N GLY A 452 21.07 11.48 11.79
CA GLY A 452 22.12 10.54 11.40
C GLY A 452 21.65 9.09 11.58
N TYR A 453 22.55 8.15 11.80
CA TYR A 453 22.21 6.72 12.00
C TYR A 453 21.23 6.43 13.16
N TRP A 454 21.00 7.36 14.09
CA TRP A 454 19.99 7.20 15.15
C TRP A 454 18.57 7.05 14.60
N TYR A 455 18.29 7.49 13.37
CA TYR A 455 16.98 7.29 12.74
C TYR A 455 16.59 5.81 12.69
N LEU A 456 17.56 4.90 12.57
CA LEU A 456 17.35 3.45 12.56
C LEU A 456 16.82 2.95 13.90
N VAL A 457 17.40 3.41 15.01
CA VAL A 457 16.93 3.04 16.36
C VAL A 457 15.53 3.60 16.61
N ILE A 458 15.30 4.87 16.24
CA ILE A 458 14.00 5.52 16.35
C ILE A 458 12.94 4.73 15.56
N LEU A 459 13.25 4.36 14.32
CA LEU A 459 12.39 3.54 13.46
C LEU A 459 12.09 2.18 14.11
N GLY A 460 13.10 1.50 14.66
CA GLY A 460 12.92 0.21 15.33
C GLY A 460 11.95 0.28 16.49
N VAL A 461 12.10 1.28 17.37
CA VAL A 461 11.24 1.48 18.54
C VAL A 461 9.80 1.78 18.13
N VAL A 462 9.58 2.68 17.17
CA VAL A 462 8.22 3.06 16.74
C VAL A 462 7.52 1.94 15.96
N MET A 463 8.25 1.08 15.27
CA MET A 463 7.65 -0.02 14.50
C MET A 463 7.06 -1.12 15.38
N ILE A 464 7.53 -1.29 16.62
CA ILE A 464 6.98 -2.27 17.57
C ILE A 464 5.46 -2.04 17.80
N PRO A 465 5.01 -0.87 18.28
CA PRO A 465 3.57 -0.60 18.43
C PRO A 465 2.84 -0.58 17.09
N VAL A 466 3.46 -0.16 15.98
CA VAL A 466 2.83 -0.22 14.64
C VAL A 466 2.46 -1.66 14.28
N PHE A 467 3.38 -2.62 14.44
CA PHE A 467 3.10 -4.04 14.22
C PHE A 467 1.97 -4.55 15.12
N MET A 468 1.96 -4.14 16.40
CA MET A 468 0.88 -4.47 17.32
C MET A 468 -0.48 -3.98 16.81
N LEU A 469 -0.57 -2.73 16.37
CA LEU A 469 -1.82 -2.11 15.95
C LEU A 469 -2.39 -2.72 14.67
N PHE A 470 -1.54 -3.02 13.67
CA PHE A 470 -2.00 -3.67 12.45
C PHE A 470 -2.49 -5.09 12.71
N ASP A 471 -1.79 -5.88 13.52
CA ASP A 471 -2.26 -7.24 13.85
C ASP A 471 -3.51 -7.24 14.76
N LYS A 472 -3.89 -6.10 15.35
CA LYS A 472 -5.21 -5.94 16.01
C LYS A 472 -6.37 -5.82 15.02
N PHE A 473 -6.14 -5.71 13.71
CA PHE A 473 -7.18 -5.86 12.69
C PHE A 473 -7.49 -7.32 12.33
N ILE A 474 -6.97 -8.26 13.13
CA ILE A 474 -7.19 -9.69 12.97
C ILE A 474 -7.64 -10.28 14.32
N ILE A 475 -8.62 -11.17 14.25
CA ILE A 475 -8.94 -12.09 15.36
C ILE A 475 -8.71 -13.54 14.94
N LYS A 476 -8.28 -14.35 15.90
CA LYS A 476 -8.29 -15.80 15.77
C LYS A 476 -9.68 -16.28 16.21
N GLY A 477 -10.39 -16.93 15.32
CA GLY A 477 -11.56 -17.74 15.65
C GLY A 477 -11.11 -19.10 16.17
N THR A 478 -11.71 -19.56 17.26
CA THR A 478 -11.58 -20.94 17.74
C THR A 478 -12.46 -21.84 16.90
N LEU A 479 -11.88 -22.80 16.17
CA LEU A 479 -12.62 -23.91 15.57
C LEU A 479 -12.43 -25.12 16.51
N LYS A 480 -13.45 -25.50 17.27
CA LYS A 480 -13.48 -26.85 17.88
C LYS A 480 -14.11 -27.80 16.88
N TYR A 481 -13.33 -28.34 15.94
CA TYR A 481 -13.68 -29.59 15.29
C TYR A 481 -12.93 -30.73 15.98
N ARG A 482 -13.68 -31.59 16.65
CA ARG A 482 -13.18 -32.82 17.28
C ARG A 482 -13.40 -33.98 16.31
N LEU A 483 -12.73 -33.97 15.18
CA LEU A 483 -12.61 -35.13 14.29
C LEU A 483 -11.13 -35.22 13.94
N HIS A 484 -10.44 -36.19 14.52
CA HIS A 484 -8.97 -36.43 14.46
C HIS A 484 -8.06 -35.55 15.34
N GLY A 485 -8.60 -34.89 16.37
CA GLY A 485 -7.76 -34.32 17.45
C GLY A 485 -6.95 -33.06 17.11
N GLN A 486 -7.11 -32.46 15.94
CA GLN A 486 -6.47 -31.18 15.59
C GLN A 486 -7.43 -30.00 15.74
N VAL A 487 -7.04 -29.02 16.56
CA VAL A 487 -7.73 -27.72 16.70
C VAL A 487 -7.26 -26.82 15.56
N GLU A 488 -8.10 -26.58 14.56
CA GLU A 488 -7.82 -25.56 13.54
C GLU A 488 -8.23 -24.18 14.05
N HIS A 489 -7.42 -23.16 13.76
CA HIS A 489 -7.75 -21.76 14.05
C HIS A 489 -8.11 -21.06 12.74
N ASN A 490 -9.29 -20.42 12.69
CA ASN A 490 -9.64 -19.57 11.56
C ASN A 490 -9.17 -18.14 11.81
N ILE A 491 -8.63 -17.50 10.77
CA ILE A 491 -8.21 -16.09 10.82
C ILE A 491 -9.35 -15.27 10.23
N ILE A 492 -9.82 -14.27 10.98
CA ILE A 492 -10.85 -13.33 10.52
C ILE A 492 -10.23 -11.94 10.50
N PHE A 493 -10.20 -11.34 9.31
CA PHE A 493 -9.78 -9.97 9.10
C PHE A 493 -10.97 -9.02 9.27
N SER A 494 -10.74 -7.85 9.85
CA SER A 494 -11.68 -6.74 9.70
C SER A 494 -11.69 -6.26 8.26
N VAL A 495 -12.84 -5.82 7.76
CA VAL A 495 -12.90 -5.21 6.41
C VAL A 495 -12.09 -3.91 6.36
N CYS A 496 -11.94 -3.20 7.48
CA CYS A 496 -11.03 -2.06 7.61
C CYS A 496 -9.58 -2.46 7.29
N GLY A 497 -9.06 -3.54 7.88
CA GLY A 497 -7.71 -4.03 7.61
C GLY A 497 -7.53 -4.49 6.16
N LEU A 498 -8.56 -5.10 5.57
CA LEU A 498 -8.56 -5.51 4.16
C LEU A 498 -8.52 -4.31 3.20
N LEU A 499 -9.30 -3.26 3.47
CA LEU A 499 -9.28 -2.01 2.70
C LEU A 499 -7.92 -1.30 2.77
N ALA A 500 -7.21 -1.45 3.90
CA ALA A 500 -5.91 -0.83 4.13
C ALA A 500 -4.72 -1.63 3.56
N LEU A 501 -4.92 -2.80 2.93
CA LEU A 501 -3.82 -3.70 2.56
C LEU A 501 -2.74 -3.08 1.68
N THR A 502 -3.10 -2.18 0.75
CA THR A 502 -2.10 -1.48 -0.07
C THR A 502 -1.24 -0.56 0.79
N SER A 503 -1.87 0.23 1.67
CA SER A 503 -1.16 1.10 2.61
C SER A 503 -0.32 0.33 3.62
N ILE A 504 -0.74 -0.88 3.99
CA ILE A 504 0.05 -1.80 4.85
C ILE A 504 1.27 -2.30 4.09
N PHE A 505 1.10 -2.76 2.85
CA PHE A 505 2.22 -3.26 2.03
C PHE A 505 3.22 -2.14 1.71
N GLN A 506 2.74 -0.93 1.45
CA GLN A 506 3.57 0.24 1.12
C GLN A 506 3.80 1.14 2.34
N TYR A 507 3.73 0.60 3.57
CA TYR A 507 3.75 1.40 4.78
C TYR A 507 5.10 2.08 5.07
N LEU A 508 6.20 1.47 4.67
CA LEU A 508 7.56 1.90 5.00
C LEU A 508 8.30 2.76 3.96
N PRO A 509 8.00 2.73 2.64
CA PRO A 509 8.51 3.76 1.73
C PRO A 509 7.80 5.12 1.98
N THR A 510 7.84 5.59 3.22
CA THR A 510 7.33 6.89 3.67
C THR A 510 8.39 7.96 3.51
N GLU A 511 7.95 9.21 3.39
CA GLU A 511 8.86 10.34 3.20
C GLU A 511 9.82 10.58 4.36
N SER A 512 9.43 10.19 5.57
CA SER A 512 10.20 10.44 6.79
C SER A 512 9.90 9.41 7.88
N VAL A 513 10.85 9.25 8.79
CA VAL A 513 10.66 8.50 10.05
C VAL A 513 9.53 9.08 10.92
N ALA A 514 9.06 10.30 10.65
CA ALA A 514 7.85 10.85 11.27
C ALA A 514 6.58 10.08 10.86
N GLY A 515 6.56 9.44 9.69
CA GLY A 515 5.39 8.70 9.16
C GLY A 515 4.80 7.72 10.18
N PRO A 516 5.58 6.75 10.68
CA PRO A 516 5.14 5.85 11.74
C PRO A 516 4.55 6.54 12.99
N PHE A 517 5.12 7.64 13.46
CA PHE A 517 4.58 8.38 14.60
C PHE A 517 3.23 9.02 14.29
N THR A 518 3.10 9.67 13.12
CA THR A 518 1.81 10.26 12.70
C THR A 518 0.71 9.21 12.55
N PHE A 519 1.07 7.98 12.14
CA PHE A 519 0.15 6.85 12.13
C PHE A 519 -0.31 6.46 13.55
N LEU A 520 0.61 6.37 14.52
CA LEU A 520 0.26 6.04 15.91
C LEU A 520 -0.67 7.10 16.54
N ILE A 521 -0.36 8.38 16.33
CA ILE A 521 -1.10 9.50 16.93
C ILE A 521 -2.47 9.69 16.28
N ARG A 522 -2.55 9.60 14.95
CA ARG A 522 -3.75 9.97 14.18
C ARG A 522 -4.20 8.88 13.24
N GLY A 523 -3.32 8.37 12.38
CA GLY A 523 -3.70 7.50 11.26
C GLY A 523 -4.49 6.27 11.67
N TYR A 524 -4.03 5.56 12.70
CA TYR A 524 -4.71 4.38 13.22
C TYR A 524 -6.10 4.72 13.79
N ILE A 525 -6.19 5.73 14.66
CA ILE A 525 -7.44 6.16 15.30
C ILE A 525 -8.46 6.62 14.24
N GLN A 526 -8.01 7.42 13.28
CA GLN A 526 -8.85 7.90 12.17
C GLN A 526 -9.40 6.73 11.34
N SER A 527 -8.59 5.72 11.03
CA SER A 527 -9.03 4.55 10.26
C SER A 527 -10.11 3.74 10.98
N LEU A 528 -9.95 3.54 12.30
CA LEU A 528 -10.94 2.87 13.16
C LEU A 528 -12.25 3.65 13.18
N PHE A 529 -12.17 4.95 13.46
CA PHE A 529 -13.33 5.82 13.63
C PHE A 529 -14.18 5.90 12.34
N LEU A 530 -13.54 6.16 11.19
CA LEU A 530 -14.22 6.23 9.90
C LEU A 530 -14.88 4.90 9.53
N TYR A 531 -14.20 3.78 9.75
CA TYR A 531 -14.79 2.46 9.51
C TYR A 531 -16.01 2.22 10.39
N PHE A 532 -15.94 2.52 11.69
CA PHE A 532 -17.07 2.32 12.60
C PHE A 532 -18.28 3.16 12.21
N ILE A 533 -18.08 4.44 11.89
CA ILE A 533 -19.16 5.33 11.43
C ILE A 533 -19.84 4.73 10.21
N LEU A 534 -19.07 4.39 9.17
CA LEU A 534 -19.64 3.86 7.94
C LEU A 534 -20.28 2.49 8.13
N PHE A 535 -19.70 1.63 8.97
CA PHE A 535 -20.24 0.31 9.25
C PHE A 535 -21.59 0.40 9.99
N LYS A 536 -21.69 1.23 11.03
CA LYS A 536 -22.95 1.44 11.77
C LYS A 536 -23.99 2.15 10.91
N PHE A 537 -23.59 3.21 10.20
CA PHE A 537 -24.47 3.96 9.28
C PHE A 537 -25.06 3.04 8.20
N SER A 538 -24.21 2.31 7.48
CA SER A 538 -24.68 1.37 6.44
C SER A 538 -25.55 0.23 7.01
N GLY A 539 -25.34 -0.14 8.28
CA GLY A 539 -26.16 -1.12 8.98
C GLY A 539 -27.60 -0.69 9.26
N LEU A 540 -27.88 0.61 9.33
CA LEU A 540 -29.24 1.14 9.52
C LEU A 540 -30.13 0.77 8.33
N PHE A 541 -29.62 0.93 7.10
CA PHE A 541 -30.34 0.61 5.86
C PHE A 541 -30.62 -0.88 5.69
N VAL A 542 -29.73 -1.73 6.20
CA VAL A 542 -29.93 -3.18 6.18
C VAL A 542 -31.04 -3.63 7.13
N LYS A 543 -31.12 -3.02 8.32
CA LYS A 543 -32.17 -3.35 9.30
C LYS A 543 -33.55 -2.88 8.84
N SER A 544 -33.63 -1.76 8.11
CA SER A 544 -34.89 -1.24 7.56
C SER A 544 -35.43 -2.03 6.36
N SER A 545 -34.63 -2.92 5.76
CA SER A 545 -35.00 -3.75 4.60
C SER A 545 -35.53 -5.15 5.00
N LYS A 546 -35.65 -5.41 6.30
CA LYS A 546 -36.32 -6.59 6.87
C LYS A 546 -37.59 -6.15 7.55
#